data_AF-A0A077ZHR0-F1
#
_entry.id   AF-A0A077ZHR0-F1
#
_cell.length_a   1.000
_cell.length_b   1.000
_cell.length_c   1.000
_cell.angle_alpha   90.00
_cell.angle_beta   90.00
_cell.angle_gamma   90.00
#
_symmetry.space_group_name_H-M   'P 1'
#
loop_
_entity.id
_entity.type
_entity.pdbx_description
1 polymer ?
#
loop_
_entity_poly.entity_id
_entity_poly.type
_entity_poly.pdbx_seq_one_letter_code
_entity_poly.pdbx_strand_id
1 'polypeptide(L)'
;MGKIVVKIGGVASDNLTNNFFEQIESWQALGHEIIIVHGGGYYITEMMERLNIPVMINEGLRVTTEQALKVTQMVLMGQVQPTITTLFQQQGFGTIGLNASSDNMIQGTFIDQEKLGYVGEITEINPAAIEGVLHKNYIPIIAPLGMTANGQWLNINADDTACKIAEALEADALYLLTDVPGVKQDEQWLDKLSIHEVEQLKAEKVITGGMIPKLNSAVDAYCNRKGGGLCMSHLFPNYARDTIDLIKGSGSYVYDQEGNSYLDFMSGIAVTNLGHNNPKVMQALAEQADKIWHSSNLYTNHLQEQVAEKLTKEKDYLAFFCNSGTEANEAAIKLARKATGRSKILSFEQSFHGRTYGALSATGQPALQAGFFPIVEGFDYLPYNELAPLKEKLNENVAAVMLEVIQGEGGIIPANKEMASVSRKTM
;
A
#
# COMPACT_ATOMS: atom_id res chain seq x y z
N MET A 1 5.35 15.05 21.28
CA MET A 1 5.46 16.44 20.78
C MET A 1 5.37 16.33 19.28
N GLY A 2 4.54 17.15 18.65
CA GLY A 2 3.90 16.74 17.41
C GLY A 2 3.61 17.86 16.43
N LYS A 3 3.45 17.52 15.15
CA LYS A 3 3.13 18.49 14.09
C LYS A 3 1.62 18.58 13.90
N ILE A 4 1.11 19.79 13.71
CA ILE A 4 -0.30 20.06 13.43
C ILE A 4 -0.39 20.80 12.09
N VAL A 5 -1.13 20.23 11.15
CA VAL A 5 -1.44 20.90 9.88
C VAL A 5 -2.84 21.48 9.96
N VAL A 6 -2.98 22.76 9.64
CA VAL A 6 -4.26 23.48 9.64
C VAL A 6 -4.52 24.03 8.25
N LYS A 7 -5.62 23.60 7.64
CA LYS A 7 -6.08 24.17 6.38
C LYS A 7 -7.06 25.31 6.66
N ILE A 8 -6.78 26.50 6.13
CA ILE A 8 -7.66 27.67 6.22
C ILE A 8 -8.29 27.93 4.84
N GLY A 9 -9.62 28.03 4.78
CA GLY A 9 -10.32 28.41 3.54
C GLY A 9 -10.13 29.91 3.20
N GLY A 10 -10.25 30.26 1.92
CA GLY A 10 -10.03 31.66 1.48
C GLY A 10 -11.01 32.69 2.08
N VAL A 11 -12.24 32.30 2.39
CA VAL A 11 -13.21 33.18 3.10
C VAL A 11 -12.99 33.12 4.62
N ALA A 12 -12.51 31.98 5.13
CA ALA A 12 -12.22 31.81 6.53
C ALA A 12 -11.01 32.66 6.98
N SER A 13 -10.03 32.88 6.09
CA SER A 13 -8.87 33.73 6.39
C SER A 13 -9.25 35.18 6.71
N ASP A 14 -10.36 35.69 6.18
CA ASP A 14 -10.82 37.06 6.46
C ASP A 14 -11.55 37.18 7.80
N ASN A 15 -11.98 36.03 8.35
CA ASN A 15 -12.82 35.95 9.54
C ASN A 15 -12.14 35.18 10.68
N LEU A 16 -10.80 35.10 10.67
CA LEU A 16 -10.05 34.49 11.78
C LEU A 16 -10.25 35.34 13.04
N THR A 17 -10.75 34.69 14.09
CA THR A 17 -11.06 35.34 15.38
C THR A 17 -9.85 35.32 16.31
N ASN A 18 -9.87 36.12 17.38
CA ASN A 18 -8.83 36.06 18.42
C ASN A 18 -8.70 34.64 19.01
N ASN A 19 -9.82 33.93 19.20
CA ASN A 19 -9.81 32.54 19.69
C ASN A 19 -9.00 31.59 18.79
N PHE A 20 -8.98 31.82 17.48
CA PHE A 20 -8.15 31.02 16.57
C PHE A 20 -6.66 31.21 16.90
N PHE A 21 -6.22 32.46 17.09
CA PHE A 21 -4.84 32.77 17.43
C PHE A 21 -4.45 32.31 18.83
N GLU A 22 -5.33 32.46 19.82
CA GLU A 22 -5.14 31.90 21.18
C GLU A 22 -4.97 30.38 21.13
N GLN A 23 -5.70 29.68 20.25
CA GLN A 23 -5.55 28.24 20.08
C GLN A 23 -4.19 27.86 19.45
N ILE A 24 -3.71 28.62 18.45
CA ILE A 24 -2.39 28.43 17.85
C ILE A 24 -1.28 28.68 18.88
N GLU A 25 -1.39 29.75 19.68
CA GLU A 25 -0.47 30.06 20.77
C GLU A 25 -0.46 28.93 21.81
N SER A 26 -1.63 28.43 22.21
CA SER A 26 -1.75 27.31 23.15
C SER A 26 -1.06 26.05 22.62
N TRP A 27 -1.23 25.71 21.34
CA TRP A 27 -0.55 24.57 20.74
C TRP A 27 0.97 24.77 20.69
N GLN A 28 1.47 25.94 20.30
CA GLN A 28 2.90 26.25 20.32
C GLN A 28 3.48 26.21 21.74
N ALA A 29 2.74 26.70 22.74
CA ALA A 29 3.14 26.63 24.15
C ALA A 29 3.23 25.19 24.69
N LEU A 30 2.41 24.28 24.15
CA LEU A 30 2.50 22.84 24.39
C LEU A 30 3.59 22.14 23.55
N GLY A 31 4.32 22.89 22.73
CA GLY A 31 5.43 22.40 21.93
C GLY A 31 5.03 21.85 20.56
N HIS A 32 3.81 22.10 20.09
CA HIS A 32 3.42 21.67 18.76
C HIS A 32 3.99 22.59 17.68
N GLU A 33 4.47 21.97 16.60
CA GLU A 33 4.88 22.66 15.38
C GLU A 33 3.65 22.84 14.48
N ILE A 34 3.37 24.09 14.08
CA ILE A 34 2.15 24.43 13.35
C ILE A 34 2.47 24.73 11.89
N ILE A 35 1.73 24.11 10.98
CA ILE A 35 1.82 24.33 9.53
C ILE A 35 0.45 24.82 9.06
N ILE A 36 0.41 25.90 8.28
CA ILE A 36 -0.83 26.41 7.70
C ILE A 36 -0.81 26.16 6.19
N VAL A 37 -1.85 25.52 5.68
CA VAL A 37 -2.15 25.49 4.24
C VAL A 37 -3.35 26.38 4.00
N HIS A 38 -3.29 27.29 3.03
CA HIS A 38 -4.42 28.17 2.77
C HIS A 38 -5.12 27.84 1.45
N GLY A 39 -6.41 28.19 1.35
CA GLY A 39 -7.11 28.24 0.07
C GLY A 39 -7.11 29.66 -0.51
N GLY A 40 -7.85 29.84 -1.60
CA GLY A 40 -8.10 31.17 -2.17
C GLY A 40 -9.19 31.18 -3.23
N GLY A 41 -10.04 30.15 -3.28
CA GLY A 41 -11.00 29.95 -4.36
C GLY A 41 -11.96 31.13 -4.59
N TYR A 42 -12.38 31.80 -3.51
CA TYR A 42 -13.21 33.00 -3.58
C TYR A 42 -12.49 34.13 -4.34
N TYR A 43 -11.29 34.51 -3.88
CA TYR A 43 -10.47 35.55 -4.51
C TYR A 43 -10.02 35.22 -5.94
N ILE A 44 -9.77 33.94 -6.22
CA ILE A 44 -9.45 33.48 -7.58
C ILE A 44 -10.66 33.73 -8.49
N THR A 45 -11.87 33.39 -8.02
CA THR A 45 -13.12 33.63 -8.76
C THR A 45 -13.33 35.12 -8.99
N GLU A 46 -13.24 35.93 -7.93
CA GLU A 46 -13.39 37.39 -8.00
C GLU A 46 -12.41 38.02 -9.01
N MET A 47 -11.14 37.61 -8.99
CA MET A 47 -10.14 38.14 -9.91
C MET A 47 -10.38 37.67 -11.36
N MET A 48 -10.78 36.42 -11.56
CA MET A 48 -11.14 35.91 -12.89
C MET A 48 -12.31 36.66 -13.50
N GLU A 49 -13.36 36.91 -12.71
CA GLU A 49 -14.53 37.68 -13.14
C GLU A 49 -14.15 39.12 -13.51
N ARG A 50 -13.32 39.80 -12.70
CA ARG A 50 -12.81 41.14 -13.01
C ARG A 50 -12.00 41.20 -14.30
N LEU A 51 -11.33 40.12 -14.65
CA LEU A 51 -10.52 40.00 -15.87
C LEU A 51 -11.31 39.40 -17.05
N ASN A 52 -12.61 39.15 -16.91
CA ASN A 52 -13.46 38.48 -17.90
C ASN A 52 -12.92 37.09 -18.33
N ILE A 53 -12.32 36.35 -17.40
CA ILE A 53 -11.86 34.97 -17.60
C ILE A 53 -12.98 34.02 -17.13
N PRO A 54 -13.45 33.08 -17.97
CA PRO A 54 -14.51 32.16 -17.59
C PRO A 54 -14.16 31.30 -16.37
N VAL A 55 -15.07 31.23 -15.41
CA VAL A 55 -14.94 30.35 -14.23
C VAL A 55 -15.80 29.11 -14.47
N MET A 56 -15.14 27.96 -14.58
CA MET A 56 -15.81 26.66 -14.73
C MET A 56 -15.37 25.72 -13.62
N ILE A 57 -16.32 25.01 -13.03
CA ILE A 57 -16.10 23.99 -12.01
C ILE A 57 -16.63 22.67 -12.56
N ASN A 58 -15.78 21.65 -12.60
CA ASN A 58 -16.14 20.29 -12.95
C ASN A 58 -15.83 19.39 -11.75
N GLU A 59 -16.83 18.68 -11.23
CA GLU A 59 -16.69 17.74 -10.10
C GLU A 59 -16.01 18.37 -8.86
N GLY A 60 -16.29 19.64 -8.58
CA GLY A 60 -15.70 20.38 -7.46
C GLY A 60 -14.30 20.94 -7.72
N LEU A 61 -13.67 20.59 -8.83
CA LEU A 61 -12.38 21.11 -9.26
C LEU A 61 -12.57 22.27 -10.26
N ARG A 62 -11.79 23.34 -10.08
CA ARG A 62 -11.80 24.48 -11.00
C ARG A 62 -11.04 24.13 -12.26
N VAL A 63 -11.74 24.09 -13.39
CA VAL A 63 -11.08 23.96 -14.71
C VAL A 63 -10.12 25.13 -14.86
N THR A 64 -8.85 24.81 -15.07
CA THR A 64 -7.76 25.79 -15.00
C THR A 64 -7.06 25.86 -16.35
N THR A 65 -7.44 26.84 -17.18
CA THR A 65 -6.68 27.20 -18.39
C THR A 65 -5.31 27.81 -18.04
N GLU A 66 -4.43 28.01 -19.01
CA GLU A 66 -3.13 28.67 -18.78
C GLU A 66 -3.30 30.08 -18.19
N GLN A 67 -4.27 30.85 -18.71
CA GLN A 67 -4.58 32.18 -18.18
C GLN A 67 -5.16 32.09 -16.77
N ALA A 68 -6.03 31.11 -16.52
CA ALA A 68 -6.58 30.86 -15.19
C ALA A 68 -5.49 30.48 -14.18
N LEU A 69 -4.50 29.67 -14.57
CA LEU A 69 -3.38 29.29 -13.72
C LEU A 69 -2.54 30.51 -13.32
N LYS A 70 -2.25 31.42 -14.26
CA LYS A 70 -1.53 32.67 -13.96
C LYS A 70 -2.29 33.52 -12.94
N VAL A 71 -3.60 33.66 -13.09
CA VAL A 71 -4.44 34.37 -12.10
C VAL A 71 -4.44 33.66 -10.75
N THR A 72 -4.57 32.33 -10.74
CA THR A 72 -4.50 31.52 -9.51
C THR A 72 -3.19 31.75 -8.76
N GLN A 73 -2.05 31.75 -9.46
CA GLN A 73 -0.74 32.04 -8.87
C GLN A 73 -0.67 33.46 -8.29
N MET A 74 -1.07 34.47 -9.06
CA MET A 74 -1.07 35.87 -8.62
C MET A 74 -1.94 36.07 -7.38
N VAL A 75 -3.12 35.47 -7.35
CA VAL A 75 -4.03 35.60 -6.20
C VAL A 75 -3.51 34.86 -4.98
N LEU A 76 -3.10 33.59 -5.12
CA LEU A 76 -2.67 32.80 -3.97
C LEU A 76 -1.38 33.35 -3.35
N MET A 77 -0.37 33.64 -4.16
CA MET A 77 0.96 34.07 -3.67
C MET A 77 1.09 35.59 -3.53
N GLY A 78 0.33 36.38 -4.30
CA GLY A 78 0.45 37.84 -4.33
C GLY A 78 -0.61 38.57 -3.49
N GLN A 79 -1.71 37.91 -3.12
CA GLN A 79 -2.78 38.51 -2.33
C GLN A 79 -3.07 37.69 -1.06
N VAL A 80 -3.49 36.43 -1.20
CA VAL A 80 -4.01 35.66 -0.06
C VAL A 80 -2.90 35.30 0.94
N GLN A 81 -1.78 34.72 0.49
CA GLN A 81 -0.67 34.36 1.37
C GLN A 81 -0.10 35.59 2.11
N PRO A 82 0.21 36.73 1.45
CA PRO A 82 0.65 37.94 2.14
C PRO A 82 -0.35 38.48 3.16
N THR A 83 -1.66 38.41 2.87
CA THR A 83 -2.69 38.82 3.83
C THR A 83 -2.67 37.94 5.07
N ILE A 84 -2.57 36.62 4.91
CA ILE A 84 -2.50 35.68 6.05
C ILE A 84 -1.22 35.89 6.86
N THR A 85 -0.05 36.01 6.22
CA THR A 85 1.22 36.24 6.94
C THR A 85 1.19 37.56 7.70
N THR A 86 0.61 38.61 7.11
CA THR A 86 0.45 39.92 7.77
C THR A 86 -0.45 39.81 8.99
N LEU A 87 -1.56 39.10 8.87
CA LEU A 87 -2.50 38.91 9.98
C LEU A 87 -1.86 38.12 11.14
N PHE A 88 -1.15 37.03 10.85
CA PHE A 88 -0.39 36.28 11.87
C PHE A 88 0.68 37.14 12.54
N GLN A 89 1.40 37.96 11.77
CA GLN A 89 2.42 38.86 12.30
C GLN A 89 1.82 39.93 13.24
N GLN A 90 0.65 40.47 12.90
CA GLN A 90 -0.08 41.41 13.77
C GLN A 90 -0.49 40.78 15.11
N GLN A 91 -0.65 39.45 15.14
CA GLN A 91 -0.92 38.66 16.34
C GLN A 91 0.36 38.13 17.02
N GLY A 92 1.54 38.56 16.57
CA GLY A 92 2.83 38.23 17.20
C GLY A 92 3.49 36.94 16.70
N PHE A 93 2.92 36.25 15.71
CA PHE A 93 3.52 35.02 15.17
C PHE A 93 4.55 35.32 14.09
N GLY A 94 5.70 34.64 14.16
CA GLY A 94 6.64 34.57 13.05
C GLY A 94 6.11 33.62 11.99
N THR A 95 5.93 34.11 10.75
CA THR A 95 5.49 33.29 9.61
C THR A 95 6.43 33.40 8.42
N ILE A 96 6.47 32.36 7.59
CA ILE A 96 7.15 32.37 6.29
C ILE A 96 6.21 31.79 5.23
N GLY A 97 6.00 32.53 4.14
CA GLY A 97 5.26 32.06 2.99
C GLY A 97 6.08 31.04 2.19
N LEU A 98 5.50 29.87 1.91
CA LEU A 98 6.09 28.83 1.06
C LEU A 98 5.12 28.43 -0.06
N ASN A 99 5.64 27.86 -1.14
CA ASN A 99 4.85 27.34 -2.27
C ASN A 99 5.60 26.19 -2.96
N ALA A 100 5.03 25.61 -4.01
CA ALA A 100 5.61 24.47 -4.72
C ALA A 100 7.08 24.67 -5.13
N SER A 101 7.48 25.90 -5.49
CA SER A 101 8.84 26.20 -5.95
C SER A 101 9.87 26.36 -4.82
N SER A 102 9.43 26.39 -3.57
CA SER A 102 10.30 26.45 -2.40
C SER A 102 11.04 25.11 -2.24
N ASP A 103 12.17 24.94 -2.93
CA ASP A 103 12.95 23.69 -2.95
C ASP A 103 12.16 22.48 -3.47
N ASN A 104 11.37 22.67 -4.54
CA ASN A 104 10.53 21.62 -5.14
C ASN A 104 9.59 20.94 -4.11
N MET A 105 9.03 21.72 -3.18
CA MET A 105 8.24 21.25 -2.04
C MET A 105 7.02 20.40 -2.43
N ILE A 106 6.30 20.79 -3.48
CA ILE A 106 5.06 20.10 -3.90
C ILE A 106 5.21 19.68 -5.36
N GLN A 107 5.40 18.37 -5.57
CA GLN A 107 5.48 17.79 -6.89
C GLN A 107 4.17 17.08 -7.25
N GLY A 108 3.80 17.14 -8.53
CA GLY A 108 2.55 16.56 -8.98
C GLY A 108 2.50 16.25 -10.47
N THR A 109 1.37 15.66 -10.87
CA THR A 109 1.04 15.37 -12.27
C THR A 109 -0.34 15.94 -12.61
N PHE A 110 -0.67 16.01 -13.90
CA PHE A 110 -2.01 16.38 -14.35
C PHE A 110 -3.01 15.27 -14.01
N ILE A 111 -4.21 15.64 -13.54
CA ILE A 111 -5.31 14.69 -13.31
C ILE A 111 -5.95 14.29 -14.65
N ASP A 112 -6.45 15.29 -15.38
CA ASP A 112 -7.04 15.13 -16.72
C ASP A 112 -6.83 16.46 -17.46
N GLN A 113 -5.78 16.52 -18.27
CA GLN A 113 -5.39 17.77 -18.92
C GLN A 113 -6.40 18.22 -19.97
N GLU A 114 -7.14 17.29 -20.60
CA GLU A 114 -8.15 17.62 -21.60
C GLU A 114 -9.40 18.22 -20.95
N LYS A 115 -9.86 17.63 -19.84
CA LYS A 115 -11.09 18.05 -19.15
C LYS A 115 -10.88 19.21 -18.17
N LEU A 116 -9.74 19.24 -17.47
CA LEU A 116 -9.49 20.15 -16.35
C LEU A 116 -8.37 21.17 -16.62
N GLY A 117 -7.57 21.00 -17.67
CA GLY A 117 -6.42 21.86 -17.96
C GLY A 117 -5.27 21.64 -16.97
N TYR A 118 -4.77 22.71 -16.36
CA TYR A 118 -3.62 22.71 -15.43
C TYR A 118 -4.01 22.35 -13.98
N VAL A 119 -4.97 21.44 -13.81
CA VAL A 119 -5.31 20.89 -12.49
C VAL A 119 -4.48 19.64 -12.26
N GLY A 120 -3.86 19.55 -11.09
CA GLY A 120 -2.96 18.46 -10.75
C GLY A 120 -3.28 17.78 -9.42
N GLU A 121 -2.70 16.60 -9.27
CA GLU A 121 -2.63 15.83 -8.04
C GLU A 121 -1.18 15.72 -7.56
N ILE A 122 -1.00 15.59 -6.25
CA ILE A 122 0.33 15.54 -5.61
C ILE A 122 0.87 14.12 -5.70
N THR A 123 2.08 13.98 -6.25
CA THR A 123 2.81 12.71 -6.30
C THR A 123 3.86 12.60 -5.20
N GLU A 124 4.47 13.72 -4.81
CA GLU A 124 5.52 13.75 -3.80
C GLU A 124 5.53 15.10 -3.07
N ILE A 125 5.85 15.06 -1.76
CA ILE A 125 6.14 16.24 -0.94
C ILE A 125 7.60 16.16 -0.50
N ASN A 126 8.41 17.16 -0.84
CA ASN A 126 9.72 17.35 -0.23
C ASN A 126 9.56 18.15 1.08
N PRO A 127 9.76 17.53 2.27
CA PRO A 127 9.51 18.20 3.54
C PRO A 127 10.61 19.21 3.92
N ALA A 128 11.77 19.19 3.26
CA ALA A 128 12.97 19.90 3.72
C ALA A 128 12.75 21.42 3.92
N ALA A 129 12.06 22.08 3.00
CA ALA A 129 11.74 23.50 3.13
C ALA A 129 10.81 23.79 4.32
N ILE A 130 9.82 22.92 4.54
CA ILE A 130 8.86 23.07 5.64
C ILE A 130 9.59 22.86 6.98
N GLU A 131 10.36 21.78 7.09
CA GLU A 131 11.13 21.45 8.30
C GLU A 131 12.19 22.51 8.61
N GLY A 132 12.83 23.09 7.59
CA GLY A 132 13.76 24.20 7.78
C GLY A 132 13.11 25.46 8.38
N VAL A 133 11.87 25.78 7.96
CA VAL A 133 11.07 26.88 8.53
C VAL A 133 10.65 26.55 9.98
N LEU A 134 10.15 25.34 10.21
CA LEU A 134 9.72 24.87 11.53
C LEU A 134 10.87 24.85 12.54
N HIS A 135 12.05 24.37 12.16
CA HIS A 135 13.24 24.35 13.02
C HIS A 135 13.69 25.75 13.47
N LYS A 136 13.26 26.80 12.77
CA LYS A 136 13.49 28.21 13.15
C LYS A 136 12.34 28.82 13.94
N ASN A 137 11.38 28.00 14.38
CA ASN A 137 10.16 28.38 15.11
C ASN A 137 9.25 29.35 14.32
N TYR A 138 9.32 29.33 12.99
CA TYR A 138 8.38 30.04 12.13
C TYR A 138 7.23 29.10 11.75
N ILE A 139 6.04 29.67 11.59
CA ILE A 139 4.88 28.96 11.04
C ILE A 139 4.92 29.07 9.51
N PRO A 140 5.12 27.96 8.77
CA PRO A 140 5.01 27.96 7.31
C PRO A 140 3.55 28.19 6.87
N ILE A 141 3.34 29.16 5.99
CA ILE A 141 2.06 29.45 5.33
C ILE A 141 2.17 28.99 3.87
N ILE A 142 1.50 27.91 3.50
CA ILE A 142 1.72 27.19 2.24
C ILE A 142 0.58 27.41 1.25
N ALA A 143 0.92 27.83 0.03
CA ALA A 143 -0.01 27.96 -1.08
C ALA A 143 -0.26 26.61 -1.79
N PRO A 144 -1.51 26.27 -2.15
CA PRO A 144 -1.92 24.98 -2.72
C PRO A 144 -1.68 24.94 -4.23
N LEU A 145 -0.40 24.96 -4.58
CA LEU A 145 0.10 24.83 -5.95
C LEU A 145 1.07 23.65 -5.99
N GLY A 146 1.24 23.04 -7.15
CA GLY A 146 2.29 22.03 -7.38
C GLY A 146 3.07 22.28 -8.65
N MET A 147 4.11 21.48 -8.86
CA MET A 147 4.90 21.50 -10.08
C MET A 147 5.13 20.07 -10.58
N THR A 148 5.06 19.88 -11.89
CA THR A 148 5.59 18.66 -12.51
C THR A 148 7.11 18.61 -12.41
N ALA A 149 7.71 17.44 -12.63
CA ALA A 149 9.17 17.27 -12.69
C ALA A 149 9.86 18.20 -13.71
N ASN A 150 9.13 18.67 -14.75
CA ASN A 150 9.63 19.60 -15.76
C ASN A 150 9.40 21.08 -15.42
N GLY A 151 8.92 21.38 -14.22
CA GLY A 151 8.69 22.75 -13.74
C GLY A 151 7.37 23.39 -14.20
N GLN A 152 6.47 22.63 -14.84
CA GLN A 152 5.13 23.13 -15.16
C GLN A 152 4.29 23.22 -13.88
N TRP A 153 3.81 24.41 -13.57
CA TRP A 153 2.91 24.67 -12.44
C TRP A 153 1.53 24.03 -12.62
N LEU A 154 0.94 23.62 -11.50
CA LEU A 154 -0.35 22.96 -11.38
C LEU A 154 -1.17 23.67 -10.30
N ASN A 155 -2.47 23.82 -10.57
CA ASN A 155 -3.46 24.19 -9.56
C ASN A 155 -3.87 22.92 -8.80
N ILE A 156 -3.72 22.93 -7.48
CA ILE A 156 -4.01 21.78 -6.62
C ILE A 156 -5.08 22.16 -5.60
N ASN A 157 -5.92 21.20 -5.22
CA ASN A 157 -6.89 21.41 -4.16
C ASN A 157 -6.17 21.67 -2.82
N ALA A 158 -6.65 22.68 -2.07
CA ALA A 158 -6.06 23.05 -0.79
C ALA A 158 -6.27 22.02 0.32
N ASP A 159 -7.40 21.30 0.30
CA ASP A 159 -7.65 20.20 1.24
C ASP A 159 -6.69 19.05 0.95
N ASP A 160 -6.54 18.64 -0.33
CA ASP A 160 -5.59 17.60 -0.73
C ASP A 160 -4.13 17.98 -0.41
N THR A 161 -3.77 19.25 -0.60
CA THR A 161 -2.45 19.77 -0.24
C THR A 161 -2.19 19.64 1.26
N ALA A 162 -3.15 20.01 2.10
CA ALA A 162 -3.03 19.88 3.55
C ALA A 162 -2.91 18.42 3.98
N CYS A 163 -3.68 17.54 3.37
CA CYS A 163 -3.62 16.10 3.63
C CYS A 163 -2.28 15.50 3.28
N LYS A 164 -1.76 15.78 2.09
CA LYS A 164 -0.47 15.24 1.63
C LYS A 164 0.72 15.78 2.43
N ILE A 165 0.66 17.04 2.87
CA ILE A 165 1.67 17.60 3.78
C ILE A 165 1.58 16.95 5.16
N ALA A 166 0.38 16.75 5.70
CA ALA A 166 0.18 16.05 6.97
C ALA A 166 0.70 14.61 6.91
N GLU A 167 0.44 13.90 5.81
CA GLU A 167 0.97 12.56 5.54
C GLU A 167 2.50 12.56 5.50
N ALA A 168 3.09 13.43 4.68
CA ALA A 168 4.55 13.50 4.47
C ALA A 168 5.33 13.88 5.73
N LEU A 169 4.75 14.72 6.58
CA LEU A 169 5.37 15.17 7.83
C LEU A 169 5.02 14.29 9.04
N GLU A 170 4.20 13.26 8.85
CA GLU A 170 3.66 12.41 9.92
C GLU A 170 2.96 13.23 11.03
N ALA A 171 2.13 14.18 10.61
CA ALA A 171 1.43 15.08 11.53
C ALA A 171 0.51 14.31 12.49
N ASP A 172 0.46 14.78 13.73
CA ASP A 172 -0.38 14.18 14.77
C ASP A 172 -1.85 14.57 14.61
N ALA A 173 -2.10 15.73 14.01
CA ALA A 173 -3.45 16.22 13.72
C ALA A 173 -3.50 17.03 12.43
N LEU A 174 -4.61 16.87 11.71
CA LEU A 174 -4.99 17.68 10.56
C LEU A 174 -6.33 18.36 10.87
N TYR A 175 -6.37 19.68 10.80
CA TYR A 175 -7.58 20.48 10.98
C TYR A 175 -7.98 21.12 9.65
N LEU A 176 -9.11 20.71 9.08
CA LEU A 176 -9.67 21.32 7.87
C LEU A 176 -10.76 22.33 8.25
N LEU A 177 -10.42 23.63 8.35
CA LEU A 177 -11.41 24.64 8.72
C LEU A 177 -12.51 24.76 7.66
N THR A 178 -13.73 24.92 8.16
CA THR A 178 -14.95 25.06 7.36
C THR A 178 -15.84 26.16 7.97
N ASP A 179 -16.76 26.69 7.18
CA ASP A 179 -17.71 27.74 7.55
C ASP A 179 -19.02 27.21 8.18
N VAL A 180 -19.13 25.88 8.30
CA VAL A 180 -20.24 25.18 8.96
C VAL A 180 -19.73 24.41 10.19
N PRO A 181 -20.53 24.20 11.25
CA PRO A 181 -20.08 23.50 12.46
C PRO A 181 -19.62 22.04 12.24
N GLY A 182 -20.06 21.37 11.17
CA GLY A 182 -19.69 19.98 10.89
C GLY A 182 -20.60 19.35 9.83
N VAL A 183 -20.78 18.03 9.90
CA VAL A 183 -21.82 17.32 9.13
C VAL A 183 -23.11 17.35 9.93
N LYS A 184 -24.23 17.66 9.27
CA LYS A 184 -25.56 17.68 9.90
C LYS A 184 -26.36 16.46 9.48
N GLN A 185 -26.83 15.65 10.42
CA GLN A 185 -27.75 14.53 10.21
C GLN A 185 -28.95 14.72 11.13
N ASP A 186 -30.17 14.60 10.60
CA ASP A 186 -31.41 14.71 11.37
C ASP A 186 -31.48 15.95 12.28
N GLU A 187 -31.14 17.11 11.71
CA GLU A 187 -31.07 18.42 12.38
C GLU A 187 -29.99 18.55 13.49
N GLN A 188 -29.15 17.55 13.72
CA GLN A 188 -28.06 17.57 14.70
C GLN A 188 -26.69 17.62 14.02
N TRP A 189 -25.75 18.35 14.62
CA TRP A 189 -24.36 18.37 14.18
C TRP A 189 -23.61 17.18 14.77
N LEU A 190 -22.89 16.46 13.92
CA LEU A 190 -22.11 15.29 14.31
C LEU A 190 -20.71 15.73 14.76
N ASP A 191 -20.38 15.46 16.03
CA ASP A 191 -19.06 15.81 16.61
C ASP A 191 -17.94 14.86 16.16
N LYS A 192 -18.30 13.62 15.79
CA LYS A 192 -17.36 12.56 15.38
C LYS A 192 -18.00 11.69 14.31
N LEU A 193 -17.18 11.23 13.38
CA LEU A 193 -17.56 10.32 12.31
C LEU A 193 -16.46 9.26 12.14
N SER A 194 -16.87 8.01 12.00
CA SER A 194 -16.02 6.93 11.50
C SER A 194 -15.95 6.96 9.98
N ILE A 195 -14.93 6.32 9.41
CA ILE A 195 -14.77 6.18 7.95
C ILE A 195 -16.00 5.52 7.32
N HIS A 196 -16.56 4.51 7.99
CA HIS A 196 -17.75 3.82 7.50
C HIS A 196 -18.97 4.74 7.46
N GLU A 197 -19.18 5.55 8.50
CA GLU A 197 -20.27 6.53 8.53
C GLU A 197 -20.10 7.60 7.44
N VAL A 198 -18.88 8.02 7.11
CA VAL A 198 -18.63 8.95 6.00
C VAL A 198 -19.14 8.37 4.67
N GLU A 199 -18.78 7.12 4.35
CA GLU A 199 -19.25 6.48 3.11
C GLU A 199 -20.76 6.24 3.10
N GLN A 200 -21.33 5.85 4.24
CA GLN A 200 -22.78 5.66 4.38
C GLN A 200 -23.53 6.99 4.17
N LEU A 201 -23.11 8.07 4.85
CA LEU A 201 -23.76 9.38 4.77
C LEU A 201 -23.59 10.04 3.39
N LYS A 202 -22.51 9.73 2.66
CA LYS A 202 -22.36 10.06 1.23
C LYS A 202 -23.39 9.33 0.38
N ALA A 203 -23.54 8.02 0.58
CA ALA A 203 -24.53 7.21 -0.15
C ALA A 203 -25.98 7.66 0.13
N GLU A 204 -26.28 8.04 1.37
CA GLU A 204 -27.57 8.58 1.80
C GLU A 204 -27.81 10.04 1.37
N LYS A 205 -26.83 10.67 0.69
CA LYS A 205 -26.85 12.08 0.25
C LYS A 205 -27.04 13.09 1.40
N VAL A 206 -26.65 12.72 2.61
CA VAL A 206 -26.58 13.64 3.76
C VAL A 206 -25.38 14.57 3.60
N ILE A 207 -24.22 14.01 3.21
CA ILE A 207 -23.02 14.79 2.88
C ILE A 207 -23.12 15.23 1.42
N THR A 208 -23.09 16.54 1.18
CA THR A 208 -23.18 17.12 -0.18
C THR A 208 -22.21 18.28 -0.38
N GLY A 209 -22.03 18.69 -1.63
CA GLY A 209 -21.24 19.88 -2.00
C GLY A 209 -19.77 19.78 -1.60
N GLY A 210 -19.19 20.90 -1.14
CA GLY A 210 -17.78 21.00 -0.78
C GLY A 210 -17.37 20.18 0.45
N MET A 211 -18.31 19.58 1.18
CA MET A 211 -18.02 18.69 2.31
C MET A 211 -17.54 17.30 1.83
N ILE A 212 -18.00 16.84 0.66
CA ILE A 212 -17.56 15.54 0.08
C ILE A 212 -16.04 15.50 -0.12
N PRO A 213 -15.42 16.41 -0.91
CA PRO A 213 -13.98 16.37 -1.10
C PRO A 213 -13.23 16.54 0.21
N LYS A 214 -13.70 17.41 1.12
CA LYS A 214 -13.08 17.62 2.44
C LYS A 214 -13.01 16.34 3.28
N LEU A 215 -14.11 15.58 3.33
CA LEU A 215 -14.15 14.32 4.06
C LEU A 215 -13.36 13.23 3.36
N ASN A 216 -13.38 13.17 2.02
CA ASN A 216 -12.50 12.25 1.27
C ASN A 216 -11.03 12.53 1.61
N SER A 217 -10.57 13.78 1.53
CA SER A 217 -9.19 14.13 1.88
C SER A 217 -8.87 13.79 3.34
N ALA A 218 -9.80 14.01 4.28
CA ALA A 218 -9.61 13.64 5.68
C ALA A 218 -9.50 12.12 5.89
N VAL A 219 -10.35 11.34 5.19
CA VAL A 219 -10.29 9.88 5.17
C VAL A 219 -8.96 9.42 4.56
N ASP A 220 -8.51 10.02 3.46
CA ASP A 220 -7.25 9.68 2.79
C ASP A 220 -6.03 10.01 3.66
N ALA A 221 -6.04 11.13 4.39
CA ALA A 221 -4.99 11.48 5.33
C ALA A 221 -4.92 10.49 6.49
N TYR A 222 -6.07 10.03 6.97
CA TYR A 222 -6.15 8.99 8.00
C TYR A 222 -5.67 7.64 7.44
N CYS A 223 -6.36 7.15 6.41
CA CYS A 223 -5.89 6.43 5.21
C CYS A 223 -4.40 6.07 5.14
N ASN A 224 -3.60 7.09 4.86
CA ASN A 224 -2.25 6.89 4.36
C ASN A 224 -1.16 7.17 5.41
N ARG A 225 -1.53 7.40 6.67
CA ARG A 225 -0.54 7.65 7.73
C ARG A 225 0.37 6.43 7.91
N LYS A 226 1.69 6.66 7.81
CA LYS A 226 2.71 5.67 8.14
C LYS A 226 2.54 5.19 9.59
N GLY A 227 2.43 3.88 9.77
CA GLY A 227 2.26 3.24 11.08
C GLY A 227 0.81 3.10 11.57
N GLY A 228 -0.18 3.62 10.84
CA GLY A 228 -1.58 3.39 11.16
C GLY A 228 -2.47 4.23 10.29
N GLY A 229 -3.23 3.59 9.41
CA GLY A 229 -4.18 4.36 8.61
C GLY A 229 -4.90 3.63 7.51
N LEU A 230 -4.27 2.65 6.84
CA LEU A 230 -4.82 2.01 5.64
C LEU A 230 -6.01 1.16 6.06
N CYS A 231 -7.17 1.81 6.20
CA CYS A 231 -8.48 1.31 6.58
C CYS A 231 -8.35 -0.07 7.24
N MET A 232 -7.75 -0.06 8.46
CA MET A 232 -6.97 -1.16 9.05
C MET A 232 -7.23 -2.52 8.41
N SER A 233 -6.41 -2.88 7.40
CA SER A 233 -6.35 -4.26 6.94
C SER A 233 -6.18 -5.13 8.18
N HIS A 234 -7.14 -6.04 8.41
CA HIS A 234 -7.04 -7.04 9.49
C HIS A 234 -5.93 -8.08 9.21
N LEU A 235 -5.17 -7.91 8.12
CA LEU A 235 -4.12 -8.81 7.66
C LEU A 235 -2.75 -8.19 7.95
N PHE A 236 -1.80 -9.04 8.33
CA PHE A 236 -0.39 -8.65 8.40
C PHE A 236 0.12 -8.15 7.04
N PRO A 237 0.99 -7.12 7.00
CA PRO A 237 1.56 -6.58 5.77
C PRO A 237 2.74 -7.45 5.27
N ASN A 238 2.50 -8.75 5.08
CA ASN A 238 3.52 -9.72 4.69
C ASN A 238 3.66 -9.91 3.16
N TYR A 239 2.84 -9.22 2.37
CA TYR A 239 2.91 -9.18 0.91
C TYR A 239 2.85 -7.73 0.43
N ALA A 240 3.66 -7.40 -0.59
CA ALA A 240 3.48 -6.19 -1.38
C ALA A 240 2.36 -6.47 -2.41
N ARG A 241 1.11 -6.18 -2.02
CA ARG A 241 -0.07 -6.46 -2.85
C ARG A 241 -0.31 -5.34 -3.84
N ASP A 242 -0.82 -5.70 -5.01
CA ASP A 242 -1.45 -4.77 -5.93
C ASP A 242 -2.83 -4.35 -5.40
N THR A 243 -3.39 -3.28 -5.97
CA THR A 243 -4.75 -2.79 -5.68
C THR A 243 -5.85 -3.60 -6.38
N ILE A 244 -5.47 -4.47 -7.32
CA ILE A 244 -6.39 -5.30 -8.10
C ILE A 244 -7.05 -6.36 -7.19
N ASP A 245 -8.38 -6.31 -7.09
CA ASP A 245 -9.18 -7.34 -6.42
C ASP A 245 -9.83 -8.29 -7.45
N LEU A 246 -9.28 -9.49 -7.58
CA LEU A 246 -9.74 -10.52 -8.51
C LEU A 246 -10.95 -11.29 -7.93
N ILE A 247 -12.13 -11.13 -8.53
CA ILE A 247 -13.39 -11.72 -8.04
C ILE A 247 -13.90 -12.91 -8.85
N LYS A 248 -13.31 -13.17 -10.02
CA LYS A 248 -13.73 -14.27 -10.89
C LYS A 248 -12.55 -14.81 -11.68
N GLY A 249 -12.60 -16.10 -12.02
CA GLY A 249 -11.67 -16.72 -12.96
C GLY A 249 -12.35 -17.76 -13.85
N SER A 250 -11.85 -17.92 -15.07
CA SER A 250 -12.26 -18.97 -16.01
C SER A 250 -11.14 -19.30 -16.99
N GLY A 251 -10.74 -20.57 -17.03
CA GLY A 251 -9.61 -21.00 -17.86
C GLY A 251 -8.33 -20.27 -17.44
N SER A 252 -7.66 -19.63 -18.40
CA SER A 252 -6.45 -18.83 -18.15
C SER A 252 -6.75 -17.35 -17.85
N TYR A 253 -8.01 -16.97 -17.63
CA TYR A 253 -8.40 -15.58 -17.37
C TYR A 253 -8.88 -15.37 -15.95
N VAL A 254 -8.57 -14.20 -15.40
CA VAL A 254 -9.13 -13.66 -14.16
C VAL A 254 -9.75 -12.29 -14.41
N TYR A 255 -10.68 -11.89 -13.56
CA TYR A 255 -11.46 -10.66 -13.70
C TYR A 255 -11.52 -9.93 -12.36
N ASP A 256 -11.34 -8.62 -12.40
CA ASP A 256 -11.45 -7.77 -11.21
C ASP A 256 -12.89 -7.29 -10.95
N GLN A 257 -13.08 -6.50 -9.89
CA GLN A 257 -14.37 -5.91 -9.51
C GLN A 257 -14.92 -4.91 -10.54
N GLU A 258 -14.05 -4.28 -11.33
CA GLU A 258 -14.42 -3.30 -12.37
C GLU A 258 -14.80 -3.98 -13.71
N GLY A 259 -14.56 -5.29 -13.81
CA GLY A 259 -14.84 -6.09 -15.00
C GLY A 259 -13.69 -6.17 -15.99
N ASN A 260 -12.51 -5.66 -15.64
CA ASN A 260 -11.30 -5.83 -16.44
C ASN A 260 -10.91 -7.31 -16.47
N SER A 261 -10.46 -7.80 -17.62
CA SER A 261 -10.01 -9.18 -17.80
C SER A 261 -8.50 -9.25 -17.98
N TYR A 262 -7.86 -10.18 -17.28
CA TYR A 262 -6.41 -10.39 -17.33
C TYR A 262 -6.10 -11.82 -17.75
N LEU A 263 -5.13 -11.98 -18.65
CA LEU A 263 -4.56 -13.29 -18.97
C LEU A 263 -3.56 -13.66 -17.86
N ASP A 264 -3.84 -14.73 -17.11
CA ASP A 264 -3.10 -15.13 -15.91
C ASP A 264 -1.86 -15.97 -16.26
N PHE A 265 -0.69 -15.36 -16.12
CA PHE A 265 0.62 -16.02 -16.18
C PHE A 265 1.18 -16.40 -14.80
N MET A 266 0.47 -16.08 -13.71
CA MET A 266 0.91 -16.32 -12.34
C MET A 266 0.39 -17.66 -11.80
N SER A 267 -0.82 -18.05 -12.22
CA SER A 267 -1.52 -19.25 -11.76
C SER A 267 -1.56 -19.37 -10.24
N GLY A 268 -1.73 -18.24 -9.54
CA GLY A 268 -1.74 -18.19 -8.08
C GLY A 268 -0.47 -18.74 -7.42
N ILE A 269 0.72 -18.42 -7.96
CA ILE A 269 1.99 -19.02 -7.53
C ILE A 269 1.95 -20.56 -7.72
N ALA A 270 1.60 -20.96 -8.94
CA ALA A 270 1.45 -22.36 -9.36
C ALA A 270 0.40 -23.19 -8.59
N VAL A 271 -0.61 -22.55 -7.99
CA VAL A 271 -1.75 -23.23 -7.35
C VAL A 271 -2.83 -23.60 -8.39
N THR A 272 -3.09 -22.73 -9.37
CA THR A 272 -4.19 -22.89 -10.35
C THR A 272 -3.72 -23.41 -11.73
N ASN A 273 -2.73 -24.32 -11.76
CA ASN A 273 -2.11 -24.82 -13.00
C ASN A 273 -3.07 -25.52 -14.00
N LEU A 274 -4.26 -25.92 -13.56
CA LEU A 274 -5.30 -26.51 -14.42
C LEU A 274 -6.28 -25.46 -14.98
N GLY A 275 -6.00 -24.17 -14.73
CA GLY A 275 -6.88 -23.06 -15.01
C GLY A 275 -7.95 -22.84 -13.92
N HIS A 276 -8.48 -21.63 -13.90
CA HIS A 276 -9.56 -21.23 -13.00
C HIS A 276 -10.89 -21.87 -13.41
N ASN A 277 -11.67 -22.32 -12.43
CA ASN A 277 -13.00 -22.90 -12.64
C ASN A 277 -13.00 -24.04 -13.68
N ASN A 278 -11.97 -24.90 -13.66
CA ASN A 278 -11.86 -26.02 -14.59
C ASN A 278 -13.09 -26.94 -14.48
N PRO A 279 -13.87 -27.16 -15.55
CA PRO A 279 -15.16 -27.85 -15.46
C PRO A 279 -15.07 -29.26 -14.84
N LYS A 280 -13.99 -30.00 -15.12
CA LYS A 280 -13.79 -31.36 -14.57
C LYS A 280 -13.50 -31.33 -13.07
N VAL A 281 -12.67 -30.38 -12.63
CA VAL A 281 -12.32 -30.21 -11.20
C VAL A 281 -13.56 -29.75 -10.42
N MET A 282 -14.30 -28.80 -10.97
CA MET A 282 -15.50 -28.25 -10.33
C MET A 282 -16.62 -29.27 -10.21
N GLN A 283 -16.84 -30.09 -11.25
CA GLN A 283 -17.78 -31.19 -11.18
C GLN A 283 -17.38 -32.20 -10.09
N ALA A 284 -16.11 -32.64 -10.06
CA ALA A 284 -15.63 -33.57 -9.04
C ALA A 284 -15.77 -33.02 -7.62
N LEU A 285 -15.49 -31.72 -7.43
CA LEU A 285 -15.66 -31.04 -6.14
C LEU A 285 -17.13 -30.96 -5.73
N ALA A 286 -18.03 -30.57 -6.64
CA ALA A 286 -19.47 -30.49 -6.37
C ALA A 286 -20.07 -31.85 -6.02
N GLU A 287 -19.73 -32.90 -6.79
CA GLU A 287 -20.17 -34.28 -6.52
C GLU A 287 -19.65 -34.81 -5.17
N GLN A 288 -18.44 -34.43 -4.76
CA GLN A 288 -17.88 -34.85 -3.48
C GLN A 288 -18.50 -34.07 -2.31
N ALA A 289 -18.72 -32.77 -2.47
CA ALA A 289 -19.33 -31.91 -1.46
C ALA A 289 -20.77 -32.36 -1.12
N ASP A 290 -21.52 -32.90 -2.09
CA ASP A 290 -22.85 -33.49 -1.89
C ASP A 290 -22.82 -34.80 -1.08
N LYS A 291 -21.69 -35.51 -1.05
CA LYS A 291 -21.53 -36.77 -0.31
C LYS A 291 -21.06 -36.55 1.12
N ILE A 292 -19.88 -35.95 1.27
CA ILE A 292 -19.25 -35.67 2.57
C ILE A 292 -18.15 -34.62 2.40
N TRP A 293 -18.12 -33.64 3.31
CA TRP A 293 -17.15 -32.55 3.28
C TRP A 293 -15.77 -32.93 3.81
N HIS A 294 -15.70 -33.70 4.89
CA HIS A 294 -14.44 -34.07 5.54
C HIS A 294 -14.51 -35.45 6.19
N SER A 295 -13.44 -36.23 6.01
CA SER A 295 -13.15 -37.45 6.78
C SER A 295 -11.74 -37.33 7.33
N SER A 296 -11.54 -37.60 8.62
CA SER A 296 -10.20 -37.60 9.20
C SER A 296 -9.39 -38.81 8.74
N ASN A 297 -8.07 -38.76 8.94
CA ASN A 297 -7.15 -39.88 8.65
C ASN A 297 -7.37 -41.13 9.52
N LEU A 298 -8.38 -41.12 10.42
CA LEU A 298 -8.75 -42.29 11.24
C LEU A 298 -9.60 -43.31 10.47
N TYR A 299 -10.09 -42.93 9.28
CA TYR A 299 -10.97 -43.76 8.45
C TYR A 299 -10.34 -43.98 7.08
N THR A 300 -10.63 -45.15 6.48
CA THR A 300 -10.19 -45.47 5.13
C THR A 300 -10.82 -44.52 4.11
N ASN A 301 -10.02 -44.04 3.16
CA ASN A 301 -10.47 -43.18 2.07
C ASN A 301 -10.06 -43.79 0.72
N HIS A 302 -11.01 -44.36 -0.01
CA HIS A 302 -10.74 -45.02 -1.30
C HIS A 302 -10.25 -44.06 -2.39
N LEU A 303 -10.65 -42.78 -2.37
CA LEU A 303 -10.15 -41.78 -3.32
C LEU A 303 -8.68 -41.45 -3.03
N GLN A 304 -8.30 -41.38 -1.75
CA GLN A 304 -6.92 -41.19 -1.32
C GLN A 304 -6.03 -42.34 -1.81
N GLU A 305 -6.46 -43.59 -1.65
CA GLU A 305 -5.75 -44.77 -2.15
C GLU A 305 -5.58 -44.74 -3.68
N GLN A 306 -6.65 -44.42 -4.43
CA GLN A 306 -6.57 -44.32 -5.90
C GLN A 306 -5.61 -43.23 -6.37
N VAL A 307 -5.56 -42.09 -5.67
CA VAL A 307 -4.60 -41.02 -5.98
C VAL A 307 -3.18 -41.43 -5.57
N ALA A 308 -3.02 -42.08 -4.42
CA ALA A 308 -1.73 -42.61 -3.97
C ALA A 308 -1.15 -43.57 -5.01
N GLU A 309 -1.92 -44.56 -5.47
CA GLU A 309 -1.53 -45.52 -6.50
C GLU A 309 -1.09 -44.83 -7.80
N LYS A 310 -1.80 -43.78 -8.23
CA LYS A 310 -1.41 -42.99 -9.42
C LYS A 310 -0.11 -42.22 -9.24
N LEU A 311 0.17 -41.74 -8.02
CA LEU A 311 1.37 -40.98 -7.70
C LEU A 311 2.59 -41.89 -7.54
N THR A 312 2.44 -43.02 -6.85
CA THR A 312 3.51 -43.99 -6.58
C THR A 312 3.81 -44.86 -7.81
N LYS A 313 2.80 -45.12 -8.64
CA LYS A 313 2.88 -46.00 -9.82
C LYS A 313 3.39 -47.38 -9.40
N GLU A 314 4.31 -47.96 -10.16
CA GLU A 314 4.93 -49.25 -9.89
C GLU A 314 6.17 -49.17 -8.99
N LYS A 315 6.44 -48.00 -8.39
CA LYS A 315 7.58 -47.82 -7.49
C LYS A 315 7.19 -48.26 -6.08
N ASP A 316 8.17 -48.75 -5.32
CA ASP A 316 8.03 -49.07 -3.90
C ASP A 316 7.99 -47.80 -3.04
N TYR A 317 6.99 -46.95 -3.28
CA TYR A 317 6.78 -45.66 -2.61
C TYR A 317 5.43 -45.66 -1.89
N LEU A 318 5.37 -44.88 -0.81
CA LEU A 318 4.14 -44.53 -0.12
C LEU A 318 3.88 -43.03 -0.26
N ALA A 319 2.60 -42.64 -0.34
CA ALA A 319 2.19 -41.24 -0.41
C ALA A 319 1.77 -40.72 0.97
N PHE A 320 2.20 -39.51 1.31
CA PHE A 320 1.72 -38.77 2.47
C PHE A 320 0.96 -37.52 1.99
N PHE A 321 -0.32 -37.42 2.34
CA PHE A 321 -1.18 -36.29 1.96
C PHE A 321 -1.20 -35.24 3.08
N CYS A 322 -1.02 -33.98 2.70
CA CYS A 322 -1.04 -32.81 3.57
C CYS A 322 -1.56 -31.58 2.81
N ASN A 323 -1.74 -30.44 3.49
CA ASN A 323 -2.46 -29.30 2.93
C ASN A 323 -1.58 -28.35 2.11
N SER A 324 -0.25 -28.44 2.25
CA SER A 324 0.66 -27.48 1.61
C SER A 324 2.05 -28.06 1.33
N GLY A 325 2.78 -27.41 0.42
CA GLY A 325 4.17 -27.76 0.12
C GLY A 325 5.11 -27.61 1.31
N THR A 326 4.86 -26.65 2.22
CA THR A 326 5.68 -26.48 3.43
C THR A 326 5.48 -27.67 4.39
N GLU A 327 4.25 -28.16 4.57
CA GLU A 327 3.99 -29.37 5.37
C GLU A 327 4.63 -30.62 4.75
N ALA A 328 4.59 -30.73 3.42
CA ALA A 328 5.25 -31.82 2.71
C ALA A 328 6.77 -31.81 2.95
N ASN A 329 7.40 -30.63 2.89
CA ASN A 329 8.83 -30.48 3.19
C ASN A 329 9.16 -30.78 4.66
N GLU A 330 8.33 -30.34 5.61
CA GLU A 330 8.48 -30.73 7.02
C GLU A 330 8.40 -32.25 7.22
N ALA A 331 7.44 -32.90 6.56
CA ALA A 331 7.30 -34.35 6.60
C ALA A 331 8.54 -35.03 5.99
N ALA A 332 9.02 -34.57 4.83
CA ALA A 332 10.20 -35.11 4.16
C ALA A 332 11.47 -34.97 5.03
N ILE A 333 11.70 -33.80 5.63
CA ILE A 333 12.81 -33.53 6.57
C ILE A 333 12.76 -34.54 7.73
N LYS A 334 11.60 -34.70 8.37
CA LYS A 334 11.43 -35.62 9.50
C LYS A 334 11.61 -37.08 9.10
N LEU A 335 11.02 -37.49 7.98
CA LEU A 335 11.10 -38.87 7.48
C LEU A 335 12.52 -39.24 7.09
N ALA A 336 13.24 -38.36 6.38
CA ALA A 336 14.64 -38.57 6.01
C ALA A 336 15.52 -38.75 7.26
N ARG A 337 15.40 -37.85 8.24
CA ARG A 337 16.15 -37.94 9.50
C ARG A 337 15.80 -39.21 10.29
N LYS A 338 14.51 -39.57 10.36
CA LYS A 338 14.04 -40.77 11.07
C LYS A 338 14.53 -42.06 10.39
N ALA A 339 14.43 -42.15 9.07
CA ALA A 339 14.79 -43.35 8.32
C ALA A 339 16.30 -43.60 8.30
N THR A 340 17.10 -42.53 8.23
CA THR A 340 18.56 -42.64 8.16
C THR A 340 19.24 -42.60 9.53
N GLY A 341 18.58 -42.07 10.56
CA GLY A 341 19.19 -41.77 11.86
C GLY A 341 20.17 -40.58 11.83
N ARG A 342 20.22 -39.84 10.71
CA ARG A 342 21.17 -38.77 10.45
C ARG A 342 20.48 -37.42 10.57
N SER A 343 21.21 -36.37 10.96
CA SER A 343 20.64 -35.03 11.17
C SER A 343 20.86 -34.08 9.99
N LYS A 344 21.94 -34.24 9.22
CA LYS A 344 22.34 -33.23 8.24
C LYS A 344 21.51 -33.29 6.96
N ILE A 345 21.04 -32.15 6.48
CA ILE A 345 20.34 -31.98 5.21
C ILE A 345 21.13 -30.98 4.38
N LEU A 346 21.36 -31.30 3.11
CA LEU A 346 21.96 -30.38 2.16
C LEU A 346 20.84 -29.75 1.32
N SER A 347 20.80 -28.44 1.25
CA SER A 347 19.97 -27.69 0.30
C SER A 347 20.85 -26.72 -0.48
N PHE A 348 20.24 -25.84 -1.28
CA PHE A 348 20.99 -24.98 -2.20
C PHE A 348 20.71 -23.51 -1.95
N GLU A 349 21.70 -22.67 -2.21
CA GLU A 349 21.54 -21.22 -2.24
C GLU A 349 20.41 -20.82 -3.20
N GLN A 350 19.68 -19.76 -2.86
CA GLN A 350 18.49 -19.26 -3.56
C GLN A 350 17.26 -20.18 -3.54
N SER A 351 17.33 -21.35 -2.91
CA SER A 351 16.18 -22.25 -2.78
C SER A 351 15.06 -21.65 -1.93
N PHE A 352 13.83 -22.12 -2.15
CA PHE A 352 12.69 -21.84 -1.29
C PHE A 352 11.94 -23.13 -0.98
N HIS A 353 11.85 -23.49 0.30
CA HIS A 353 11.22 -24.73 0.75
C HIS A 353 10.02 -24.50 1.68
N GLY A 354 9.74 -23.26 2.07
CA GLY A 354 8.55 -22.92 2.84
C GLY A 354 8.86 -22.01 4.01
N ARG A 355 7.88 -21.81 4.89
CA ARG A 355 7.92 -20.80 5.96
C ARG A 355 7.72 -21.35 7.37
N THR A 356 7.53 -22.66 7.52
CA THR A 356 7.62 -23.34 8.82
C THR A 356 9.08 -23.51 9.22
N TYR A 357 9.39 -23.65 10.51
CA TYR A 357 10.78 -23.60 11.00
C TYR A 357 11.75 -24.57 10.31
N GLY A 358 11.35 -25.81 10.01
CA GLY A 358 12.21 -26.78 9.30
C GLY A 358 12.35 -26.44 7.82
N ALA A 359 11.25 -26.09 7.16
CA ALA A 359 11.23 -25.67 5.76
C ALA A 359 11.99 -24.34 5.52
N LEU A 360 11.89 -23.40 6.46
CA LEU A 360 12.62 -22.14 6.47
C LEU A 360 14.11 -22.38 6.70
N SER A 361 14.49 -23.32 7.57
CA SER A 361 15.89 -23.76 7.71
C SER A 361 16.43 -24.44 6.45
N ALA A 362 15.59 -25.08 5.65
CA ALA A 362 16.05 -25.63 4.37
C ALA A 362 16.22 -24.54 3.30
N THR A 363 15.49 -23.43 3.40
CA THR A 363 15.46 -22.33 2.43
C THR A 363 16.78 -21.57 2.41
N GLY A 364 17.52 -21.64 1.30
CA GLY A 364 18.85 -21.05 1.12
C GLY A 364 18.85 -19.55 0.82
N GLN A 365 18.00 -18.79 1.50
CA GLN A 365 17.86 -17.34 1.36
C GLN A 365 17.96 -16.67 2.74
N PRO A 366 19.15 -16.19 3.15
CA PRO A 366 19.36 -15.63 4.50
C PRO A 366 18.41 -14.49 4.87
N ALA A 367 18.00 -13.67 3.90
CA ALA A 367 17.05 -12.57 4.12
C ALA A 367 15.67 -13.07 4.62
N LEU A 368 15.23 -14.26 4.19
CA LEU A 368 13.96 -14.84 4.64
C LEU A 368 14.05 -15.44 6.05
N GLN A 369 15.26 -15.80 6.50
CA GLN A 369 15.52 -16.34 7.85
C GLN A 369 15.76 -15.26 8.90
N ALA A 370 16.12 -14.05 8.45
CA ALA A 370 16.43 -12.92 9.33
C ALA A 370 15.27 -12.64 10.30
N GLY A 371 15.60 -12.52 11.59
CA GLY A 371 14.62 -12.30 12.66
C GLY A 371 14.00 -13.57 13.25
N PHE A 372 14.22 -14.75 12.67
CA PHE A 372 13.63 -16.03 13.14
C PHE A 372 14.63 -16.97 13.81
N PHE A 373 15.87 -16.55 14.03
CA PHE A 373 16.90 -17.36 14.69
C PHE A 373 16.58 -17.59 16.19
N PRO A 374 16.98 -18.73 16.77
CA PRO A 374 17.67 -19.85 16.13
C PRO A 374 16.74 -20.66 15.21
N ILE A 375 17.23 -20.96 14.01
CA ILE A 375 16.56 -21.85 13.07
C ILE A 375 16.87 -23.31 13.44
N VAL A 376 16.15 -24.28 12.88
CA VAL A 376 16.45 -25.72 13.07
C VAL A 376 17.86 -26.01 12.55
N GLU A 377 18.70 -26.65 13.36
CA GLU A 377 20.08 -27.00 13.03
C GLU A 377 20.18 -28.16 12.01
N GLY A 378 21.39 -28.34 11.48
CA GLY A 378 21.73 -29.45 10.59
C GLY A 378 21.38 -29.20 9.12
N PHE A 379 21.44 -27.95 8.66
CA PHE A 379 21.28 -27.57 7.26
C PHE A 379 22.56 -26.89 6.75
N ASP A 380 23.10 -27.38 5.64
CA ASP A 380 24.15 -26.71 4.87
C ASP A 380 23.56 -26.29 3.52
N TYR A 381 23.89 -25.08 3.08
CA TYR A 381 23.47 -24.53 1.78
C TYR A 381 24.65 -24.57 0.82
N LEU A 382 24.46 -25.18 -0.35
CA LEU A 382 25.50 -25.33 -1.37
C LEU A 382 25.17 -24.48 -2.60
N PRO A 383 26.18 -24.04 -3.38
CA PRO A 383 25.93 -23.37 -4.65
C PRO A 383 25.07 -24.24 -5.57
N TYR A 384 23.98 -23.68 -6.09
CA TYR A 384 23.09 -24.41 -7.00
C TYR A 384 23.80 -24.70 -8.33
N ASN A 385 23.45 -25.82 -8.97
CA ASN A 385 24.08 -26.30 -10.21
C ASN A 385 25.59 -26.65 -10.13
N GLU A 386 26.21 -26.64 -8.95
CA GLU A 386 27.61 -27.05 -8.75
C GLU A 386 27.72 -28.43 -8.07
N LEU A 387 28.21 -29.43 -8.81
CA LEU A 387 28.34 -30.79 -8.28
C LEU A 387 29.56 -31.02 -7.39
N ALA A 388 30.63 -30.23 -7.53
CA ALA A 388 31.84 -30.44 -6.74
C ALA A 388 31.60 -30.21 -5.24
N PRO A 389 31.00 -29.08 -4.80
CA PRO A 389 30.64 -28.88 -3.39
C PRO A 389 29.67 -29.95 -2.87
N LEU A 390 28.72 -30.37 -3.69
CA LEU A 390 27.77 -31.44 -3.33
C LEU A 390 28.49 -32.76 -3.07
N LYS A 391 29.38 -33.19 -3.98
CA LYS A 391 30.15 -34.43 -3.82
C LYS A 391 31.06 -34.40 -2.60
N GLU A 392 31.66 -33.24 -2.30
CA GLU A 392 32.52 -33.07 -1.12
C GLU A 392 31.72 -33.18 0.19
N LYS A 393 30.52 -32.61 0.24
CA LYS A 393 29.69 -32.56 1.46
C LYS A 393 28.84 -33.81 1.67
N LEU A 394 28.59 -34.60 0.62
CA LEU A 394 27.89 -35.88 0.71
C LEU A 394 28.75 -36.90 1.46
N ASN A 395 28.31 -37.28 2.65
CA ASN A 395 28.95 -38.30 3.49
C ASN A 395 27.90 -39.05 4.33
N GLU A 396 28.35 -39.96 5.18
CA GLU A 396 27.52 -40.82 6.02
C GLU A 396 26.68 -40.08 7.07
N ASN A 397 26.88 -38.77 7.27
CA ASN A 397 26.10 -37.95 8.19
C ASN A 397 24.94 -37.22 7.50
N VAL A 398 24.83 -37.29 6.17
CA VAL A 398 23.76 -36.64 5.39
C VAL A 398 22.53 -37.56 5.32
N ALA A 399 21.40 -37.03 5.77
CA ALA A 399 20.08 -37.66 5.75
C ALA A 399 19.39 -37.50 4.39
N ALA A 400 19.49 -36.30 3.79
CA ALA A 400 18.85 -35.99 2.51
C ALA A 400 19.52 -34.82 1.79
N VAL A 401 19.27 -34.74 0.49
CA VAL A 401 19.51 -33.55 -0.34
C VAL A 401 18.14 -33.03 -0.80
N MET A 402 17.85 -31.77 -0.50
CA MET A 402 16.64 -31.08 -0.93
C MET A 402 16.98 -30.18 -2.13
N LEU A 403 16.33 -30.42 -3.26
CA LEU A 403 16.57 -29.67 -4.50
C LEU A 403 15.25 -29.37 -5.21
N GLU A 404 15.18 -28.18 -5.80
CA GLU A 404 14.15 -27.82 -6.76
C GLU A 404 14.65 -28.15 -8.17
N VAL A 405 13.78 -28.65 -9.05
CA VAL A 405 14.15 -28.87 -10.48
C VAL A 405 14.28 -27.53 -11.21
N ILE A 406 13.50 -26.54 -10.78
CA ILE A 406 13.60 -25.14 -11.18
C ILE A 406 13.39 -24.33 -9.89
N GLN A 407 14.37 -23.52 -9.49
CA GLN A 407 14.19 -22.61 -8.37
C GLN A 407 13.28 -21.47 -8.81
N GLY A 408 12.05 -21.46 -8.29
CA GLY A 408 11.03 -20.48 -8.68
C GLY A 408 11.33 -19.10 -8.10
N GLU A 409 11.18 -18.99 -6.78
CA GLU A 409 11.44 -17.78 -5.98
C GLU A 409 12.86 -17.25 -6.15
N GLY A 410 13.84 -18.12 -6.38
CA GLY A 410 15.24 -17.74 -6.60
C GLY A 410 15.52 -17.03 -7.93
N GLY A 411 14.53 -16.83 -8.80
CA GLY A 411 14.68 -16.14 -10.09
C GLY A 411 14.56 -17.05 -11.32
N ILE A 412 13.75 -18.10 -11.25
CA ILE A 412 13.50 -19.06 -12.35
C ILE A 412 14.82 -19.67 -12.86
N ILE A 413 15.51 -20.40 -11.98
CA ILE A 413 16.83 -20.99 -12.27
C ILE A 413 16.68 -22.49 -12.51
N PRO A 414 16.78 -23.01 -13.74
CA PRO A 414 16.65 -24.43 -14.01
C PRO A 414 17.87 -25.23 -13.54
N ALA A 415 17.63 -26.46 -13.08
CA ALA A 415 18.69 -27.44 -12.87
C ALA A 415 19.36 -27.78 -14.21
N ASN A 416 20.69 -27.74 -14.24
CA ASN A 416 21.45 -28.26 -15.37
C ASN A 416 21.30 -29.79 -15.44
N LYS A 417 21.66 -30.39 -16.58
CA LYS A 417 21.49 -31.84 -16.80
C LYS A 417 22.20 -32.69 -15.73
N GLU A 418 23.34 -32.23 -15.23
CA GLU A 418 24.13 -32.96 -14.25
C GLU A 418 23.44 -32.95 -12.87
N MET A 419 22.97 -31.78 -12.43
CA MET A 419 22.18 -31.60 -11.21
C MET A 419 20.86 -32.38 -11.28
N ALA A 420 20.14 -32.29 -12.41
CA ALA A 420 18.91 -33.05 -12.63
C ALA A 420 19.12 -34.58 -12.59
N SER A 421 20.35 -35.07 -12.80
CA SER A 421 20.68 -36.49 -12.70
C SER A 421 20.97 -36.96 -11.28
N VAL A 422 21.25 -36.03 -10.34
CA VAL A 422 21.47 -36.36 -8.93
C VAL A 422 20.26 -37.09 -8.37
N SER A 423 19.05 -36.63 -8.68
CA SER A 423 17.78 -37.26 -8.25
C SER A 423 17.57 -38.68 -8.78
N ARG A 424 18.33 -39.11 -9.80
CA ARG A 424 18.21 -40.44 -10.42
C ARG A 424 19.28 -41.43 -9.98
N LYS A 425 20.44 -40.98 -9.49
CA LYS A 425 21.59 -41.86 -9.21
C LYS A 425 21.75 -42.22 -7.73
N THR A 426 21.16 -41.45 -6.82
CA THR A 426 21.09 -41.77 -5.39
C THR A 426 19.84 -42.56 -5.00
N MET A 427 18.92 -42.81 -5.93
CA MET A 427 17.83 -43.79 -5.83
C MET A 427 18.21 -45.04 -6.62
#